data_AF-A0A9D7UGZ2-F1
#
_entry.id   AF-A0A9D7UGZ2-F1
#
_cell.length_a   1.000
_cell.length_b   1.000
_cell.length_c   1.000
_cell.angle_alpha   90.00
_cell.angle_beta   90.00
_cell.angle_gamma   90.00
#
_symmetry.space_group_name_H-M   'P 1'
#
loop_
_entity.id
_entity.type
_entity.pdbx_description
1 polymer ?
#
loop_
_entity_poly.entity_id
_entity_poly.type
_entity_poly.pdbx_seq_one_letter_code
_entity_poly.pdbx_strand_id
1 'polypeptide(L)'
;MGKALLSHEYRPGQRVRIVQQLARVKGATTTTVEGVVRRFGQQKTGSWFAHGRDDKLWLDRIELQKSDGELVVVNLDQYSRVELLEEAPESAGA
;
A
#
# COMPACT_ATOMS: atom_id res chain seq x y z
N MET A 1 -18.98 -5.52 -1.79
CA MET A 1 -17.68 -5.93 -2.36
C MET A 1 -16.82 -4.69 -2.53
N GLY A 2 -15.64 -4.62 -1.91
CA GLY A 2 -14.70 -3.52 -2.13
C GLY A 2 -14.09 -3.57 -3.53
N LYS A 3 -13.77 -2.39 -4.10
CA LYS A 3 -13.16 -2.28 -5.43
C LYS A 3 -11.65 -2.48 -5.32
N ALA A 4 -11.06 -3.35 -6.13
CA ALA A 4 -9.61 -3.42 -6.28
C ALA A 4 -9.13 -2.21 -7.10
N LEU A 5 -8.13 -1.49 -6.60
CA LEU A 5 -7.56 -0.32 -7.28
C LEU A 5 -6.22 -0.67 -7.91
N LEU A 6 -5.92 -0.07 -9.07
CA LEU A 6 -4.60 -0.13 -9.68
C LEU A 6 -3.67 0.88 -8.97
N SER A 7 -2.37 0.61 -8.97
CA SER A 7 -1.36 1.38 -8.20
C SER A 7 -1.48 2.89 -8.36
N HIS A 8 -1.93 3.39 -9.51
CA HIS A 8 -1.97 4.82 -9.83
C HIS A 8 -3.22 5.58 -9.31
N GLU A 9 -4.11 4.96 -8.54
CA GLU A 9 -5.41 5.55 -8.14
C GLU A 9 -5.59 5.80 -6.63
N TYR A 10 -4.59 5.50 -5.79
CA TYR A 10 -4.71 5.72 -4.35
C TYR A 10 -4.60 7.21 -4.00
N ARG A 11 -5.62 7.74 -3.34
CA ARG A 11 -5.71 9.14 -2.94
C ARG A 11 -5.71 9.28 -1.42
N PRO A 12 -5.03 10.30 -0.86
CA PRO A 12 -5.16 10.61 0.56
C PRO A 12 -6.62 10.74 0.98
N GLY A 13 -6.96 10.19 2.14
CA GLY A 13 -8.32 10.18 2.69
C GLY A 13 -9.15 8.93 2.34
N GLN A 14 -8.75 8.13 1.35
CA GLN A 14 -9.40 6.84 1.09
C GLN A 14 -9.14 5.86 2.23
N ARG A 15 -10.14 5.09 2.64
CA ARG A 15 -9.93 3.94 3.53
C ARG A 15 -9.73 2.68 2.72
N VAL A 16 -8.65 1.96 3.01
CA VAL A 16 -8.27 0.76 2.25
C VAL A 16 -7.95 -0.40 3.18
N ARG A 17 -8.10 -1.61 2.64
CA ARG A 17 -7.55 -2.85 3.17
C ARG A 17 -6.46 -3.34 2.22
N ILE A 18 -5.28 -3.60 2.74
CA ILE A 18 -4.17 -4.21 2.01
C ILE A 18 -4.06 -5.65 2.47
N VAL A 19 -4.08 -6.57 1.52
CA VAL A 19 -3.84 -8.00 1.73
C VAL A 19 -2.55 -8.37 1.02
N GLN A 20 -1.58 -8.90 1.74
CA GLN A 20 -0.30 -9.35 1.20
C GLN A 20 -0.14 -10.85 1.41
N GLN A 21 0.39 -11.53 0.39
CA GLN A 21 0.72 -12.94 0.48
C GLN A 21 2.22 -13.17 0.32
N LEU A 22 2.82 -13.77 1.34
CA LEU A 22 4.21 -14.22 1.30
C LEU A 22 4.23 -15.73 1.04
N ALA A 23 4.76 -16.11 -0.11
CA ALA A 23 5.02 -17.51 -0.42
C ALA A 23 6.03 -18.09 0.59
N ARG A 24 5.71 -19.25 1.15
CA ARG A 24 6.64 -20.02 1.97
C ARG A 24 6.98 -21.34 1.27
N VAL A 25 8.03 -22.00 1.75
CA VAL A 25 8.41 -23.35 1.31
C VAL A 25 7.22 -24.32 1.41
N LYS A 26 6.32 -24.11 2.37
CA LYS A 26 5.03 -24.80 2.45
C LYS A 26 3.91 -23.80 2.75
N GLY A 27 2.98 -23.64 1.81
CA GLY A 27 1.84 -22.73 1.93
C GLY A 27 2.19 -21.25 1.72
N ALA A 28 1.24 -20.38 2.05
CA ALA A 28 1.42 -18.93 2.01
C ALA A 28 1.00 -18.32 3.35
N THR A 29 1.69 -17.26 3.77
CA THR A 29 1.23 -16.42 4.88
C THR A 29 0.51 -15.21 4.30
N THR A 30 -0.71 -14.99 4.76
CA THR A 30 -1.48 -13.80 4.41
C THR A 30 -1.43 -12.80 5.56
N THR A 31 -1.14 -11.54 5.26
CA THR A 31 -1.18 -10.43 6.22
C THR A 31 -2.16 -9.38 5.72
N THR A 32 -2.98 -8.83 6.63
CA THR A 32 -3.96 -7.80 6.31
C THR A 32 -3.68 -6.54 7.13
N VAL A 33 -3.68 -5.38 6.47
CA VAL A 33 -3.51 -4.06 7.10
C VAL A 33 -4.63 -3.15 6.61
N GLU A 34 -5.31 -2.47 7.53
CA GLU A 34 -6.37 -1.52 7.21
C GLU A 34 -6.03 -0.13 7.73
N GLY A 35 -6.39 0.90 6.97
CA GLY A 35 -6.20 2.28 7.38
C GLY A 35 -6.62 3.29 6.34
N VAL A 36 -6.50 4.56 6.70
CA VAL A 36 -6.71 5.71 5.82
C VAL A 36 -5.41 6.03 5.11
N VAL A 37 -5.46 6.14 3.78
CA VAL A 37 -4.32 6.56 2.97
C VAL A 37 -3.90 7.97 3.37
N ARG A 38 -2.64 8.12 3.77
CA ARG A 38 -2.00 9.40 4.01
C ARG A 38 -1.14 9.82 2.82
N ARG A 39 -0.44 8.86 2.23
CA ARG A 39 0.40 9.09 1.05
C ARG A 39 0.55 7.81 0.23
N PHE A 40 0.71 7.98 -1.07
CA PHE A 40 1.08 6.91 -1.98
C PHE A 40 2.12 7.39 -2.98
N GLY A 41 3.07 6.53 -3.34
CA GLY A 41 4.01 6.79 -4.42
C GLY A 41 5.26 5.93 -4.39
N GLN A 42 6.09 6.06 -5.42
CA GLN A 42 7.36 5.35 -5.51
C GLN A 42 8.42 5.98 -4.63
N GLN A 43 9.07 5.15 -3.82
CA GLN A 43 10.19 5.55 -2.98
C GLN A 43 11.36 4.60 -3.18
N LYS A 44 12.58 5.17 -3.17
CA LYS A 44 13.81 4.38 -3.22
C LYS A 44 13.95 3.58 -1.94
N THR A 45 14.35 2.32 -2.05
CA THR A 45 14.80 1.56 -0.88
C THR A 45 16.24 1.91 -0.54
N GLY A 46 16.55 2.01 0.76
CA GLY A 46 17.92 2.11 1.26
C GLY A 46 18.62 0.75 1.39
N SER A 47 18.02 -0.32 0.88
CA SER A 47 18.58 -1.67 0.99
C SER A 47 19.75 -1.85 0.03
N TRP A 48 20.94 -2.07 0.58
CA TRP A 48 22.17 -2.31 -0.17
C TRP A 48 22.11 -3.58 -1.05
N PHE A 49 21.23 -4.53 -0.72
CA PHE A 49 21.07 -5.80 -1.43
C PHE A 49 20.17 -5.71 -2.68
N ALA A 50 19.47 -4.58 -2.87
CA ALA A 50 18.48 -4.44 -3.92
C ALA A 50 19.08 -3.82 -5.20
N HIS A 51 19.75 -4.65 -6.02
CA HIS A 51 20.26 -4.24 -7.32
C HIS A 51 19.11 -3.96 -8.31
N GLY A 52 18.70 -2.69 -8.40
CA GLY A 52 17.76 -2.18 -9.40
C GLY A 52 18.45 -1.54 -10.59
N ARG A 53 17.67 -1.01 -11.55
CA ARG A 53 18.20 -0.14 -12.63
C ARG A 53 18.89 1.07 -11.97
N ASP A 54 20.11 1.38 -12.38
CA ASP A 54 20.98 2.40 -11.75
C ASP A 54 21.36 2.12 -10.28
N ASP A 55 21.44 0.85 -9.87
CA ASP A 55 21.68 0.40 -8.48
C ASP A 55 20.65 0.92 -7.47
N LYS A 56 19.44 1.25 -7.94
CA LYS A 56 18.36 1.79 -7.11
C LYS A 56 17.07 1.01 -7.36
N LEU A 57 16.62 0.28 -6.35
CA LEU A 57 15.29 -0.34 -6.37
C LEU A 57 14.23 0.68 -5.91
N TRP A 58 13.26 0.93 -6.78
CA TRP A 58 12.07 1.71 -6.48
C TRP A 58 10.94 0.77 -6.07
N LEU A 59 10.25 1.12 -4.98
CA LEU A 59 9.10 0.38 -4.49
C LEU A 59 7.89 1.30 -4.47
N ASP A 60 6.75 0.78 -4.92
CA ASP A 60 5.47 1.40 -4.63
C ASP A 60 5.23 1.30 -3.12
N ARG A 61 4.98 2.44 -2.46
CA ARG A 61 4.69 2.49 -1.03
C ARG A 61 3.41 3.24 -0.76
N ILE A 62 2.67 2.73 0.21
CA ILE A 62 1.49 3.39 0.75
C ILE A 62 1.66 3.60 2.25
N GLU A 63 1.48 4.85 2.67
CA GLU A 63 1.48 5.26 4.07
C GLU A 63 0.03 5.28 4.54
N LEU A 64 -0.30 4.45 5.52
CA LEU A 64 -1.62 4.34 6.11
C LEU A 64 -1.61 4.87 7.53
N GLN A 65 -2.69 5.54 7.92
CA GLN A 65 -3.03 5.71 9.33
C GLN A 65 -4.07 4.68 9.74
N LYS A 66 -3.72 3.82 10.70
CA LYS A 66 -4.61 2.83 11.30
C LYS A 66 -5.65 3.51 12.19
N SER A 67 -6.68 2.76 12.58
CA SER A 67 -7.77 3.26 13.43
C SER A 67 -7.32 3.69 14.84
N ASP A 68 -6.21 3.16 15.32
CA ASP A 68 -5.57 3.52 16.61
C ASP A 68 -4.66 4.77 16.47
N GLY A 69 -4.56 5.35 15.28
CA GLY A 69 -3.71 6.51 15.00
C GLY A 69 -2.28 6.15 14.58
N GLU A 70 -1.88 4.87 14.64
CA GLU A 70 -0.56 4.41 14.23
C GLU A 70 -0.34 4.68 12.73
N LEU A 71 0.84 5.21 12.39
CA LEU A 71 1.27 5.38 11.00
C LEU A 71 2.11 4.18 10.59
N VAL A 72 1.70 3.52 9.51
CA VAL A 72 2.38 2.35 8.96
C VAL A 72 2.71 2.59 7.49
N VAL A 73 3.89 2.13 7.07
CA VAL A 73 4.32 2.17 5.67
C VAL A 73 4.33 0.76 5.12
N VAL A 74 3.55 0.52 4.07
CA VAL A 74 3.43 -0.78 3.41
C VAL A 74 4.06 -0.71 2.03
N ASN A 75 5.02 -1.60 1.76
CA ASN A 75 5.56 -1.80 0.42
C ASN A 75 4.57 -2.65 -0.39
N LEU A 76 4.23 -2.20 -1.60
CA LEU A 76 3.37 -2.94 -2.51
C LEU A 76 4.23 -3.68 -3.54
N ASP A 77 3.82 -4.91 -3.82
CA ASP A 77 4.45 -5.80 -4.78
C ASP A 77 3.39 -6.63 -5.53
N GLN A 78 3.81 -7.54 -6.41
CA GLN A 78 2.90 -8.37 -7.22
C GLN A 78 1.94 -9.27 -6.41
N TYR A 79 2.26 -9.56 -5.14
CA TYR A 79 1.42 -10.34 -4.23
C TYR A 79 0.64 -9.47 -3.23
N SER A 80 0.61 -8.16 -3.47
CA SER A 80 -0.17 -7.19 -2.73
C SER A 80 -1.48 -6.88 -3.45
N ARG A 81 -2.61 -6.95 -2.73
CA ARG A 81 -3.93 -6.51 -3.21
C ARG A 81 -4.44 -5.41 -2.30
N VAL A 82 -4.85 -4.29 -2.89
CA VAL A 82 -5.48 -3.19 -2.16
C VAL A 82 -6.96 -3.14 -2.53
N GLU A 83 -7.80 -3.20 -1.50
CA GLU A 83 -9.25 -3.12 -1.58
C GLU A 83 -9.69 -1.76 -1.03
N LEU A 84 -10.42 -0.99 -1.83
CA LEU A 84 -11.06 0.24 -1.39
C LEU A 84 -12.26 -0.10 -0.51
N LEU A 85 -12.24 0.39 0.73
CA LEU A 85 -13.34 0.25 1.69
C LEU A 85 -14.25 1.48 1.69
N GLU A 86 -13.64 2.68 1.67
CA GLU A 86 -14.36 3.96 1.65
C GLU A 86 -13.61 4.94 0.73
N GLU A 87 -14.35 5.64 -0.15
CA GLU A 87 -13.78 6.71 -0.97
C GLU A 87 -13.34 7.89 -0.10
N ALA A 88 -12.36 8.64 -0.59
CA ALA A 88 -12.03 9.91 0.04
C ALA A 88 -13.25 10.83 -0.06
N PRO A 89 -13.57 11.62 0.98
CA PRO A 89 -14.61 12.64 0.85
C PRO A 89 -14.24 13.53 -0.33
N GLU A 90 -15.15 13.65 -1.30
CA GLU A 90 -15.01 14.61 -2.38
C GLU A 90 -14.89 15.97 -1.69
N SER A 91 -13.72 16.61 -1.81
CA SER A 91 -13.51 17.93 -1.23
C SER A 91 -14.60 18.83 -1.79
N ALA A 92 -15.54 19.26 -0.94
CA ALA A 92 -16.57 20.22 -1.31
C ALA A 92 -15.86 21.44 -1.89
N GLY A 93 -15.86 21.52 -3.22
CA GLY A 93 -15.31 22.66 -3.95
C GLY A 93 -16.14 23.87 -3.55
N ALA A 94 -15.46 24.86 -2.97
CA ALA A 94 -15.91 26.23 -2.93
C ALA A 94 -15.49 26.94 -4.22
#